data_AF-A0AAU6LF03-F1
#
_entry.id   AF-A0AAU6LF03-F1
#
_cell.length_a   1.000
_cell.length_b   1.000
_cell.length_c   1.000
_cell.angle_alpha   90.00
_cell.angle_beta   90.00
_cell.angle_gamma   90.00
#
_symmetry.space_group_name_H-M   'P 1'
#
loop_
_entity.id
_entity.type
_entity.pdbx_description
1 polymer ?
#
loop_
_entity_poly.entity_id
_entity_poly.type
_entity_poly.pdbx_seq_one_letter_code
_entity_poly.pdbx_strand_id
1 'polypeptide(L)'
;MSHMLPPLVTEAAALSVAGALVRRYEMGPALIGVGSEATVVVVVPGDDPGGSGVQDSTQVLLRGDRIPELHSRFDFHDSPPIHVFARLEQGHLPLGRAWCRGRSWAAAHFDHAKLELDRPMSRVMLDAVRPVPAPGPVPGVDWVDGVEGDPVRALESFVLGWFPAEGDGEDEAAGSAEEPGDLPEALASFHRLARRRPAIHRFHDPVLRRPERAAGPLGDRLVFAEWNEGSMDWSVPWPPGGGGAADPLVWHTEDPREAPETIVEREPLSRFLLQFTLHGALLASPYKAATFCMPVASLDGLWSVLRPVPLSPFLPTYSANRFFVAPGLLAMISADEDEATACFGALHRATLTPLLAHGFRWSRFDG
;
A
#
# COMPACT_ATOMS: atom_id res chain seq x y z
N MET A 1 28.85 -14.71 -6.70
CA MET A 1 29.68 -13.75 -7.47
C MET A 1 29.48 -12.39 -6.85
N SER A 2 30.55 -11.66 -6.50
CA SER A 2 30.42 -10.30 -5.95
C SER A 2 29.94 -9.37 -7.06
N HIS A 3 28.67 -8.97 -7.03
CA HIS A 3 28.11 -8.03 -8.00
C HIS A 3 28.60 -6.63 -7.66
N MET A 4 29.73 -6.22 -8.24
CA MET A 4 30.23 -4.85 -8.14
C MET A 4 29.33 -3.89 -8.92
N LEU A 5 29.27 -2.63 -8.48
CA LEU A 5 28.59 -1.57 -9.21
C LEU A 5 29.23 -1.39 -10.60
N PRO A 6 28.43 -1.14 -11.65
CA PRO A 6 28.92 -0.62 -12.91
C PRO A 6 29.74 0.67 -12.71
N PRO A 7 30.70 0.96 -13.62
CA PRO A 7 31.45 2.21 -13.55
C PRO A 7 30.51 3.40 -13.72
N LEU A 8 30.75 4.45 -12.91
CA LEU A 8 30.02 5.71 -13.02
C LEU A 8 30.44 6.45 -14.30
N VAL A 9 29.49 7.14 -14.92
CA VAL A 9 29.72 7.98 -16.09
C VAL A 9 29.43 9.45 -15.78
N THR A 10 29.93 10.37 -16.59
CA THR A 10 29.57 11.79 -16.47
C THR A 10 28.14 12.02 -16.96
N GLU A 11 27.51 13.13 -16.56
CA GLU A 11 26.17 13.50 -17.08
C GLU A 11 26.19 13.61 -18.61
N ALA A 12 27.23 14.24 -19.16
CA ALA A 12 27.40 14.38 -20.60
C ALA A 12 27.48 13.01 -21.31
N ALA A 13 28.19 12.04 -20.72
CA ALA A 13 28.25 10.68 -21.25
C ALA A 13 26.89 9.96 -21.15
N ALA A 14 26.17 10.10 -20.03
CA ALA A 14 24.83 9.52 -19.87
C ALA A 14 23.85 10.09 -20.91
N LEU A 15 23.80 11.41 -21.08
CA LEU A 15 22.92 12.07 -22.04
C LEU A 15 23.31 11.81 -23.51
N SER A 16 24.59 11.53 -23.79
CA SER A 16 25.04 11.19 -25.15
C SER A 16 24.39 9.92 -25.70
N VAL A 17 23.88 9.04 -24.81
CA VAL A 17 23.13 7.83 -25.20
C VAL A 17 21.85 8.16 -25.96
N ALA A 18 21.25 9.34 -25.74
CA ALA A 18 20.07 9.78 -26.47
C ALA A 18 20.35 10.03 -27.97
N GLY A 19 21.62 10.17 -28.37
CA GLY A 19 22.02 10.46 -29.75
C GLY A 19 22.16 11.95 -30.05
N ALA A 20 21.93 12.34 -31.30
CA ALA A 20 22.04 13.74 -31.73
C ALA A 20 20.82 14.56 -31.30
N LEU A 21 20.99 15.90 -31.26
CA LEU A 21 19.91 16.87 -31.03
C LEU A 21 19.15 16.67 -29.70
N VAL A 22 19.85 16.27 -28.64
CA VAL A 22 19.25 15.99 -27.32
C VAL A 22 18.53 17.23 -26.78
N ARG A 23 17.22 17.10 -26.58
CA ARG A 23 16.42 18.06 -25.81
C ARG A 23 16.34 17.59 -24.36
N ARG A 24 16.42 18.54 -23.42
CA ARG A 24 16.37 18.26 -21.99
C ARG A 24 15.03 18.73 -21.42
N TYR A 25 14.44 17.91 -20.58
CA TYR A 25 13.21 18.19 -19.84
C TYR A 25 13.39 17.79 -18.38
N GLU A 26 12.64 18.39 -17.48
CA GLU A 26 12.64 18.07 -16.06
C GLU A 26 11.24 17.64 -15.63
N MET A 27 11.10 16.39 -15.16
CA MET A 27 9.84 15.88 -14.63
C MET A 27 10.01 15.63 -13.14
N GLY A 28 9.64 16.64 -12.34
CA GLY A 28 9.98 16.67 -10.92
C GLY A 28 11.50 16.67 -10.73
N PRO A 29 12.08 15.80 -9.88
CA PRO A 29 13.52 15.73 -9.68
C PRO A 29 14.28 15.01 -10.80
N ALA A 30 13.58 14.40 -11.77
CA ALA A 30 14.19 13.62 -12.84
C ALA A 30 14.55 14.49 -14.06
N LEU A 31 15.74 14.27 -14.61
CA LEU A 31 16.19 14.87 -15.87
C LEU A 31 15.94 13.88 -17.01
N ILE A 32 15.30 14.35 -18.09
CA ILE A 32 14.94 13.54 -19.25
C ILE A 32 15.61 14.12 -20.50
N GLY A 33 16.50 13.34 -21.12
CA GLY A 33 17.14 13.66 -22.39
C GLY A 33 16.45 12.92 -23.54
N VAL A 34 15.92 13.64 -24.51
CA VAL A 34 15.24 13.06 -25.67
C VAL A 34 16.04 13.35 -26.93
N GLY A 35 16.52 12.31 -27.61
CA GLY A 35 17.27 12.44 -28.87
C GLY A 35 16.71 11.57 -30.00
N SER A 36 17.53 11.37 -31.03
CA SER A 36 17.16 10.57 -32.21
C SER A 36 17.15 9.07 -31.92
N GLU A 37 18.05 8.58 -31.06
CA GLU A 37 18.29 7.14 -30.85
C GLU A 37 17.55 6.60 -29.62
N ALA A 38 17.42 7.41 -28.58
CA ALA A 38 16.89 6.96 -27.30
C ALA A 38 16.31 8.11 -26.47
N THR A 39 15.56 7.71 -25.44
CA THR A 39 15.21 8.57 -24.30
C THR A 39 16.13 8.19 -23.14
N VAL A 40 16.76 9.16 -22.51
CA VAL A 40 17.58 8.99 -21.32
C VAL A 40 16.83 9.57 -20.13
N VAL A 41 16.70 8.80 -19.06
CA VAL A 41 16.08 9.22 -17.81
C VAL A 41 17.12 9.15 -16.71
N VAL A 42 17.37 10.29 -16.07
CA VAL A 42 18.25 10.40 -14.90
C VAL A 42 17.41 10.71 -13.67
N VAL A 43 17.39 9.78 -12.72
CA VAL A 43 16.68 9.96 -11.45
C VAL A 43 17.62 10.31 -10.30
N VAL A 44 17.07 10.92 -9.26
CA VAL A 44 17.78 11.19 -8.01
C VAL A 44 17.66 9.97 -7.10
N PRO A 45 18.76 9.55 -6.44
CA PRO A 45 18.71 8.56 -5.38
C PRO A 45 17.83 9.00 -4.23
N GLY A 46 17.09 8.07 -3.64
CA GLY A 46 16.22 8.37 -2.51
C GLY A 46 15.30 7.22 -2.19
N ASP A 47 14.84 7.18 -0.95
CA ASP A 47 13.85 6.21 -0.50
C ASP A 47 12.51 6.93 -0.27
N ASP A 48 11.83 7.27 -1.37
CA ASP A 48 10.54 7.97 -1.37
C ASP A 48 9.48 7.10 -2.08
N PRO A 49 8.78 6.21 -1.34
CA PRO A 49 7.77 5.34 -1.91
C PRO A 49 6.62 6.13 -2.55
N GLY A 50 6.35 5.86 -3.83
CA GLY A 50 5.32 6.55 -4.60
C GLY A 50 5.75 7.90 -5.18
N GLY A 51 6.92 8.41 -4.78
CA GLY A 51 7.57 9.59 -5.34
C GLY A 51 8.29 9.33 -6.67
N SER A 52 8.91 10.36 -7.22
CA SER A 52 9.73 10.23 -8.44
C SER A 52 11.11 9.66 -8.10
N GLY A 53 11.49 8.54 -8.70
CA GLY A 53 12.74 7.84 -8.42
C GLY A 53 12.62 6.33 -8.56
N VAL A 54 13.67 5.61 -8.14
CA VAL A 54 13.65 4.14 -8.09
C VAL A 54 12.66 3.68 -7.02
N GLN A 55 11.79 2.73 -7.36
CA GLN A 55 10.71 2.24 -6.47
C GLN A 55 10.97 0.83 -5.94
N ASP A 56 11.66 0.00 -6.71
CA ASP A 56 12.12 -1.34 -6.34
C ASP A 56 13.22 -1.78 -7.33
N SER A 57 13.64 -3.05 -7.28
CA SER A 57 14.68 -3.57 -8.18
C SER A 57 14.31 -3.56 -9.67
N THR A 58 13.04 -3.45 -10.00
CA THR A 58 12.50 -3.52 -11.37
C THR A 58 11.84 -2.24 -11.83
N GLN A 59 11.47 -1.35 -10.91
CA GLN A 59 10.60 -0.22 -11.23
C GLN A 59 11.24 1.13 -10.91
N VAL A 60 11.04 2.08 -11.83
CA VAL A 60 11.29 3.52 -11.63
C VAL A 60 9.99 4.27 -11.89
N LEU A 61 9.67 5.23 -11.03
CA LEU A 61 8.49 6.08 -11.18
C LEU A 61 8.95 7.49 -11.51
N LEU A 62 8.31 8.12 -12.50
CA LEU A 62 8.44 9.52 -12.80
C LEU A 62 7.14 10.21 -12.42
N ARG A 63 7.25 11.31 -11.67
CA ARG A 63 6.14 12.20 -11.31
C ARG A 63 6.63 13.64 -11.36
N GLY A 64 5.78 14.52 -11.86
CA GLY A 64 6.07 15.95 -11.92
C GLY A 64 5.05 16.70 -12.76
N ASP A 65 5.38 17.94 -13.10
CA ASP A 65 4.55 18.76 -13.96
C ASP A 65 4.36 18.12 -15.34
N ARG A 66 3.24 18.45 -15.97
CA ARG A 66 2.84 17.90 -17.28
C ARG A 66 3.78 18.39 -18.37
N ILE A 67 4.30 17.45 -19.17
CA ILE A 67 5.15 17.75 -20.33
C ILE A 67 4.61 16.99 -21.55
N PRO A 68 3.69 17.59 -22.31
CA PRO A 68 3.04 16.92 -23.45
C PRO A 68 4.03 16.39 -24.50
N GLU A 69 5.18 17.04 -24.67
CA GLU A 69 6.23 16.66 -25.63
C GLU A 69 6.86 15.31 -25.34
N LEU A 70 6.78 14.84 -24.09
CA LEU A 70 7.31 13.54 -23.68
C LEU A 70 6.36 12.40 -23.99
N HIS A 71 5.07 12.67 -24.21
CA HIS A 71 4.05 11.63 -24.32
C HIS A 71 4.39 10.54 -25.36
N SER A 72 4.80 10.94 -26.56
CA SER A 72 5.16 10.01 -27.65
C SER A 72 6.45 9.23 -27.41
N ARG A 73 7.27 9.62 -26.42
CA ARG A 73 8.51 8.94 -26.03
C ARG A 73 8.30 7.85 -24.98
N PHE A 74 7.11 7.82 -24.38
CA PHE A 74 6.70 6.85 -23.38
C PHE A 74 5.46 6.06 -23.83
N ASP A 75 5.10 6.13 -25.11
CA ASP A 75 4.03 5.36 -25.73
C ASP A 75 4.51 3.94 -26.08
N PHE A 76 3.62 2.96 -25.96
CA PHE A 76 3.95 1.53 -25.89
C PHE A 76 4.41 0.92 -27.23
N HIS A 77 4.01 1.52 -28.36
CA HIS A 77 4.04 0.82 -29.65
C HIS A 77 5.29 1.09 -30.49
N ASP A 78 5.86 2.30 -30.43
CA ASP A 78 6.97 2.71 -31.32
C ASP A 78 8.02 3.61 -30.62
N SER A 79 8.06 3.62 -29.29
CA SER A 79 9.03 4.46 -28.57
C SER A 79 10.46 3.93 -28.69
N PRO A 80 11.46 4.81 -28.90
CA PRO A 80 12.86 4.46 -28.76
C PRO A 80 13.17 3.90 -27.36
N PRO A 81 14.24 3.12 -27.21
CA PRO A 81 14.60 2.57 -25.91
C PRO A 81 14.79 3.66 -24.86
N ILE A 82 14.32 3.39 -23.64
CA ILE A 82 14.56 4.26 -22.48
C ILE A 82 15.76 3.72 -21.72
N HIS A 83 16.80 4.54 -21.58
CA HIS A 83 17.97 4.24 -20.76
C HIS A 83 17.89 4.98 -19.45
N VAL A 84 18.03 4.25 -18.34
CA VAL A 84 17.86 4.82 -17.00
C VAL A 84 19.20 4.90 -16.28
N PHE A 85 19.43 6.04 -15.63
CA PHE A 85 20.59 6.32 -14.79
C PHE A 85 20.14 6.89 -13.44
N ALA A 86 20.94 6.67 -12.40
CA ALA A 86 20.81 7.38 -11.13
C ALA A 86 21.98 8.36 -10.94
N ARG A 87 21.68 9.58 -10.51
CA ARG A 87 22.66 10.63 -10.21
C ARG A 87 23.24 10.43 -8.80
N LEU A 88 24.45 9.89 -8.71
CA LEU A 88 25.24 9.83 -7.47
C LEU A 88 26.15 11.06 -7.35
N GLU A 89 26.73 11.29 -6.18
CA GLU A 89 27.65 12.42 -5.95
C GLU A 89 28.86 12.40 -6.91
N GLN A 90 29.40 11.22 -7.22
CA GLN A 90 30.61 11.04 -8.03
C GLN A 90 30.32 10.84 -9.53
N GLY A 91 29.06 10.80 -9.94
CA GLY A 91 28.67 10.56 -11.33
C GLY A 91 27.32 9.87 -11.49
N HIS A 92 27.07 9.32 -12.66
CA HIS A 92 25.80 8.70 -13.02
C HIS A 92 25.96 7.18 -13.11
N LEU A 93 25.18 6.45 -12.32
CA LEU A 93 25.15 5.00 -12.32
C LEU A 93 24.16 4.50 -13.38
N PRO A 94 24.57 3.72 -14.40
CA PRO A 94 23.65 3.10 -15.33
C PRO A 94 22.82 2.02 -14.63
N LEU A 95 21.49 2.13 -14.71
CA LEU A 95 20.55 1.15 -14.13
C LEU A 95 20.07 0.13 -15.16
N GLY A 96 20.13 0.47 -16.45
CA GLY A 96 19.78 -0.42 -17.55
C GLY A 96 18.83 0.23 -18.54
N ARG A 97 18.12 -0.62 -19.28
CA ARG A 97 17.05 -0.22 -20.19
C ARG A 97 15.70 -0.44 -19.51
N ALA A 98 14.72 0.34 -19.91
CA ALA A 98 13.35 0.25 -19.43
C ALA A 98 12.34 0.44 -20.56
N TRP A 99 11.10 0.03 -20.29
CA TRP A 99 9.91 0.42 -21.03
C TRP A 99 8.90 1.11 -20.12
N CYS A 100 8.06 1.95 -20.70
CA CYS A 100 6.97 2.57 -19.96
C CYS A 100 5.79 1.59 -19.85
N ARG A 101 5.26 1.40 -18.63
CA ARG A 101 3.95 0.80 -18.37
C ARG A 101 2.93 1.91 -18.10
N GLY A 102 1.95 2.06 -18.98
CA GLY A 102 0.84 2.99 -18.77
C GLY A 102 -0.13 3.03 -19.94
N ARG A 103 -1.42 3.22 -19.63
CA ARG A 103 -2.53 3.41 -20.58
C ARG A 103 -3.01 4.87 -20.55
N SER A 104 -2.11 5.85 -20.56
CA SER A 104 -2.58 7.22 -20.78
C SER A 104 -2.81 7.38 -22.28
N TRP A 105 -4.07 7.41 -22.70
CA TRP A 105 -4.45 7.54 -24.12
C TRP A 105 -4.34 8.99 -24.61
N ALA A 106 -3.98 9.94 -23.72
CA ALA A 106 -4.02 11.37 -24.00
C ALA A 106 -2.80 12.12 -23.44
N ALA A 107 -2.08 12.81 -24.34
CA ALA A 107 -0.87 13.58 -24.03
C ALA A 107 -1.04 14.63 -22.94
N ALA A 108 -2.24 15.23 -22.81
CA ALA A 108 -2.54 16.28 -21.84
C ALA A 108 -2.56 15.79 -20.37
N HIS A 109 -2.55 14.48 -20.14
CA HIS A 109 -2.59 13.86 -18.81
C HIS A 109 -1.28 13.14 -18.44
N PHE A 110 -0.18 13.48 -19.12
CA PHE A 110 1.12 12.87 -18.86
C PHE A 110 1.87 13.60 -17.73
N ASP A 111 1.41 13.41 -16.48
CA ASP A 111 2.05 13.90 -15.24
C ASP A 111 2.76 12.78 -14.44
N HIS A 112 2.69 11.55 -14.93
CA HIS A 112 3.41 10.41 -14.37
C HIS A 112 3.76 9.37 -15.44
N ALA A 113 4.84 8.63 -15.19
CA ALA A 113 5.24 7.48 -16.01
C ALA A 113 5.85 6.39 -15.12
N LYS A 114 5.35 5.16 -15.25
CA LYS A 114 5.95 4.00 -14.57
C LYS A 114 6.86 3.29 -15.54
N LEU A 115 8.15 3.24 -15.25
CA LEU A 115 9.14 2.55 -16.05
C LEU A 115 9.48 1.20 -15.41
N GLU A 116 9.51 0.15 -16.22
CA GLU A 116 9.89 -1.19 -15.82
C GLU A 116 11.19 -1.56 -16.53
N LEU A 117 12.18 -1.98 -15.76
CA LEU A 117 13.53 -2.29 -16.22
C LEU A 117 13.56 -3.67 -16.91
N ASP A 118 14.31 -3.77 -18.00
CA ASP A 118 14.53 -5.03 -18.73
C ASP A 118 15.11 -6.14 -17.86
N ARG A 119 15.92 -5.75 -16.87
CA ARG A 119 16.53 -6.65 -15.90
C ARG A 119 16.42 -6.03 -14.52
N PRO A 120 16.10 -6.82 -13.48
CA PRO A 120 16.18 -6.36 -12.12
C PRO A 120 17.59 -5.87 -11.78
N MET A 121 17.67 -4.75 -11.06
CA MET A 121 18.90 -4.28 -10.45
C MET A 121 19.44 -5.31 -9.46
N SER A 122 20.77 -5.43 -9.41
CA SER A 122 21.40 -6.16 -8.30
C SER A 122 21.13 -5.43 -6.97
N ARG A 123 21.17 -6.17 -5.86
CA ARG A 123 20.99 -5.58 -4.52
C ARG A 123 21.97 -4.43 -4.25
N VAL A 124 23.23 -4.59 -4.65
CA VAL A 124 24.27 -3.56 -4.47
C VAL A 124 23.92 -2.28 -5.24
N MET A 125 23.36 -2.40 -6.46
CA MET A 125 22.88 -1.24 -7.22
C MET A 125 21.67 -0.59 -6.56
N LEU A 126 20.70 -1.41 -6.13
CA LEU A 126 19.50 -0.91 -5.47
C LEU A 126 19.86 -0.16 -4.18
N ASP A 127 20.74 -0.71 -3.35
CA ASP A 127 21.16 -0.08 -2.09
C ASP A 127 22.00 1.19 -2.33
N ALA A 128 22.68 1.32 -3.47
CA ALA A 128 23.41 2.53 -3.83
C ALA A 128 22.47 3.68 -4.25
N VAL A 129 21.35 3.38 -4.90
CA VAL A 129 20.40 4.39 -5.41
C VAL A 129 19.18 4.58 -4.51
N ARG A 130 18.93 3.62 -3.63
CA ARG A 130 17.97 3.66 -2.55
C ARG A 130 18.68 3.13 -1.31
N PRO A 131 19.44 3.96 -0.59
CA PRO A 131 20.02 3.51 0.67
C PRO A 131 18.92 3.09 1.63
N VAL A 132 19.11 1.97 2.33
CA VAL A 132 18.19 1.51 3.38
C VAL A 132 18.52 2.29 4.65
N PRO A 133 17.65 3.22 5.11
CA PRO A 133 17.90 3.92 6.37
C PRO A 133 17.82 2.94 7.54
N ALA A 134 18.51 3.24 8.64
CA ALA A 134 18.26 2.54 9.89
C ALA A 134 16.76 2.68 10.25
N PRO A 135 16.09 1.60 10.67
CA PRO A 135 14.68 1.69 11.02
C PRO A 135 14.53 2.70 12.16
N GLY A 136 13.63 3.67 11.98
CA GLY A 136 13.23 4.56 13.06
C GLY A 136 12.45 3.79 14.14
N PRO A 137 11.87 4.49 15.13
CA PRO A 137 10.93 3.87 16.05
C PRO A 137 9.83 3.13 15.29
N VAL A 138 9.57 1.89 15.70
CA VAL A 138 8.52 1.03 15.14
C VAL A 138 7.44 0.77 16.18
N PRO A 139 6.16 0.67 15.79
CA PRO A 139 5.10 0.30 16.70
C PRO A 139 5.32 -1.12 17.26
N GLY A 140 5.08 -1.28 18.56
CA GLY A 140 5.08 -2.58 19.23
C GLY A 140 3.85 -3.42 18.91
N VAL A 141 3.82 -4.65 19.43
CA VAL A 141 2.75 -5.65 19.18
C VAL A 141 1.95 -6.02 20.42
N ASP A 142 2.12 -5.29 21.53
CA ASP A 142 1.48 -5.58 22.82
C ASP A 142 -0.05 -5.41 22.76
N TRP A 143 -0.56 -4.62 21.81
CA TRP A 143 -2.00 -4.47 21.58
C TRP A 143 -2.69 -5.80 21.21
N VAL A 144 -1.94 -6.77 20.69
CA VAL A 144 -2.47 -8.11 20.34
C VAL A 144 -3.01 -8.83 21.57
N ASP A 145 -2.41 -8.61 22.76
CA ASP A 145 -2.89 -9.18 24.03
C ASP A 145 -4.29 -8.69 24.43
N GLY A 146 -4.70 -7.52 23.94
CA GLY A 146 -6.00 -6.92 24.23
C GLY A 146 -7.13 -7.40 23.31
N VAL A 147 -6.84 -8.09 22.21
CA VAL A 147 -7.81 -8.32 21.12
C VAL A 147 -9.01 -9.19 21.55
N GLU A 148 -8.81 -10.15 22.44
CA GLU A 148 -9.89 -11.00 22.95
C GLU A 148 -10.69 -10.34 24.09
N GLY A 149 -10.05 -9.53 24.94
CA GLY A 149 -10.68 -8.93 26.12
C GLY A 149 -11.28 -7.54 25.90
N ASP A 150 -10.61 -6.71 25.10
CA ASP A 150 -11.00 -5.32 24.80
C ASP A 150 -10.52 -4.94 23.38
N PRO A 151 -11.24 -5.42 22.34
CA PRO A 151 -10.88 -5.18 20.94
C PRO A 151 -10.92 -3.70 20.54
N VAL A 152 -11.77 -2.89 21.19
CA VAL A 152 -11.83 -1.44 20.96
C VAL A 152 -10.54 -0.76 21.39
N ARG A 153 -10.02 -1.10 22.58
CA ARG A 153 -8.74 -0.60 23.06
C ARG A 153 -7.55 -1.16 22.27
N ALA A 154 -7.63 -2.41 21.81
CA ALA A 154 -6.61 -3.00 20.94
C ALA A 154 -6.51 -2.22 19.61
N LEU A 155 -7.66 -1.90 18.99
CA LEU A 155 -7.74 -1.04 17.80
C LEU A 155 -7.15 0.36 18.07
N GLU A 156 -7.53 1.00 19.17
CA GLU A 156 -6.95 2.31 19.53
C GLU A 156 -5.43 2.23 19.65
N SER A 157 -4.91 1.25 20.39
CA SER A 157 -3.47 1.08 20.58
C SER A 157 -2.73 0.79 19.27
N PHE A 158 -3.32 -0.02 18.38
CA PHE A 158 -2.75 -0.28 17.05
C PHE A 158 -2.69 1.02 16.23
N VAL A 159 -3.80 1.74 16.11
CA VAL A 159 -3.89 2.94 15.27
C VAL A 159 -2.99 4.06 15.77
N LEU A 160 -2.93 4.28 17.10
CA LEU A 160 -2.07 5.32 17.67
C LEU A 160 -0.58 5.03 17.47
N GLY A 161 -0.20 3.75 17.37
CA GLY A 161 1.18 3.32 17.09
C GLY A 161 1.52 3.30 15.60
N TRP A 162 0.60 2.85 14.75
CA TRP A 162 0.84 2.68 13.31
C TRP A 162 0.71 3.99 12.52
N PHE A 163 -0.22 4.86 12.91
CA PHE A 163 -0.49 6.12 12.23
C PHE A 163 0.04 7.29 13.07
N PRO A 164 0.96 8.11 12.51
CA PRO A 164 1.44 9.30 13.21
C PRO A 164 0.30 10.31 13.43
N ALA A 165 0.43 11.14 14.46
CA ALA A 165 -0.41 12.31 14.58
C ALA A 165 -0.09 13.28 13.44
N GLU A 166 -1.10 13.72 12.71
CA GLU A 166 -0.94 14.82 11.77
C GLU A 166 -1.00 16.13 12.57
N GLY A 167 -0.11 17.08 12.26
CA GLY A 167 -0.15 18.41 12.90
C GLY A 167 -1.46 19.12 12.56
N ASP A 168 -1.82 20.13 13.37
CA ASP A 168 -3.05 20.94 13.26
C ASP A 168 -3.12 21.77 11.95
N GLY A 169 -3.03 21.11 10.79
CA GLY A 169 -3.33 21.69 9.49
C GLY A 169 -4.84 21.85 9.39
N GLU A 170 -5.27 23.09 9.19
CA GLU A 170 -6.66 23.56 9.19
C GLU A 170 -7.65 22.52 8.66
N ASP A 171 -8.40 21.94 9.60
CA ASP A 171 -9.56 21.09 9.33
C ASP A 171 -10.65 21.93 8.61
N GLU A 172 -10.54 22.11 7.31
CA GLU A 172 -11.63 22.66 6.48
C GLU A 172 -12.85 21.72 6.37
N ALA A 173 -12.89 20.64 7.16
CA ALA A 173 -14.07 19.79 7.33
C ALA A 173 -14.47 19.55 8.79
N ALA A 174 -13.98 20.36 9.74
CA ALA A 174 -14.57 20.44 11.09
C ALA A 174 -15.89 21.25 11.08
N GLY A 175 -16.72 21.05 10.05
CA GLY A 175 -18.14 21.31 10.19
C GLY A 175 -18.67 20.28 11.18
N SER A 176 -19.23 20.75 12.29
CA SER A 176 -19.95 19.99 13.31
C SER A 176 -20.92 18.97 12.68
N ALA A 177 -20.41 17.80 12.29
CA ALA A 177 -21.24 16.63 12.10
C ALA A 177 -21.54 16.17 13.52
N GLU A 178 -22.78 16.41 13.97
CA GLU A 178 -23.31 15.78 15.18
C GLU A 178 -22.88 14.32 15.16
N GLU A 179 -22.18 13.88 16.21
CA GLU A 179 -22.02 12.44 16.43
C GLU A 179 -23.44 11.87 16.38
N PRO A 180 -23.74 10.92 15.48
CA PRO A 180 -25.04 10.28 15.50
C PRO A 180 -25.16 9.66 16.90
N GLY A 181 -26.00 10.23 17.76
CA GLY A 181 -26.04 9.97 19.20
C GLY A 181 -26.37 8.52 19.59
N ASP A 182 -26.49 7.64 18.61
CA ASP A 182 -27.01 6.28 18.71
C ASP A 182 -26.05 5.22 18.11
N LEU A 183 -24.84 5.59 17.64
CA LEU A 183 -23.90 4.61 17.05
C LEU A 183 -23.51 3.51 18.05
N PRO A 184 -23.28 2.26 17.59
CA PRO A 184 -22.66 1.24 18.42
C PRO A 184 -21.31 1.71 18.98
N GLU A 185 -20.98 1.32 20.21
CA GLU A 185 -19.80 1.81 20.95
C GLU A 185 -18.49 1.66 20.16
N ALA A 186 -18.32 0.54 19.45
CA ALA A 186 -17.13 0.29 18.64
C ALA A 186 -16.99 1.28 17.47
N LEU A 187 -18.10 1.59 16.76
CA LEU A 187 -18.11 2.58 15.69
C LEU A 187 -17.91 4.00 16.24
N ALA A 188 -18.57 4.34 17.34
CA ALA A 188 -18.36 5.62 18.01
C ALA A 188 -16.88 5.81 18.42
N SER A 189 -16.26 4.76 18.95
CA SER A 189 -14.83 4.74 19.31
C SER A 189 -13.93 4.89 18.09
N PHE A 190 -14.24 4.19 16.99
CA PHE A 190 -13.53 4.33 15.72
C PHE A 190 -13.58 5.79 15.22
N HIS A 191 -14.74 6.44 15.23
CA HIS A 191 -14.84 7.84 14.80
C HIS A 191 -14.09 8.81 15.70
N ARG A 192 -14.10 8.61 17.03
CA ARG A 192 -13.26 9.38 17.96
C ARG A 192 -11.78 9.24 17.64
N LEU A 193 -11.34 8.02 17.33
CA LEU A 193 -9.98 7.71 16.95
C LEU A 193 -9.61 8.32 15.60
N ALA A 194 -10.51 8.27 14.62
CA ALA A 194 -10.32 8.83 13.30
C ALA A 194 -10.15 10.35 13.32
N ARG A 195 -10.83 11.06 14.24
CA ARG A 195 -10.59 12.50 14.46
C ARG A 195 -9.17 12.79 14.96
N ARG A 196 -8.58 11.88 15.74
CA ARG A 196 -7.19 12.00 16.23
C ARG A 196 -6.17 11.49 15.20
N ARG A 197 -6.59 10.62 14.28
CA ARG A 197 -5.77 9.97 13.24
C ARG A 197 -6.52 9.95 11.91
N PRO A 198 -6.63 11.09 11.20
CA PRO A 198 -7.42 11.19 9.97
C PRO A 198 -6.98 10.23 8.86
N ALA A 199 -5.72 9.78 8.87
CA ALA A 199 -5.17 8.81 7.94
C ALA A 199 -6.00 7.53 7.80
N ILE A 200 -6.70 7.07 8.86
CA ILE A 200 -7.51 5.83 8.79
C ILE A 200 -8.78 5.99 7.94
N HIS A 201 -9.18 7.22 7.60
CA HIS A 201 -10.24 7.50 6.63
C HIS A 201 -9.72 7.73 5.20
N ARG A 202 -8.40 7.67 4.97
CA ARG A 202 -7.78 7.87 3.65
C ARG A 202 -7.45 6.56 2.95
N PHE A 203 -7.89 5.42 3.50
CA PHE A 203 -7.85 4.15 2.77
C PHE A 203 -8.71 4.26 1.51
N HIS A 204 -8.42 3.42 0.52
CA HIS A 204 -9.21 3.35 -0.71
C HIS A 204 -10.69 3.02 -0.42
N ASP A 205 -10.90 2.05 0.47
CA ASP A 205 -12.20 1.56 0.93
C ASP A 205 -12.29 1.75 2.46
N PRO A 206 -12.53 2.98 2.97
CA PRO A 206 -12.50 3.26 4.40
C PRO A 206 -13.85 2.97 5.07
N VAL A 207 -13.84 2.87 6.40
CA VAL A 207 -15.06 3.07 7.20
C VAL A 207 -15.64 4.44 6.85
N LEU A 208 -16.92 4.48 6.51
CA LEU A 208 -17.63 5.68 6.08
C LEU A 208 -17.60 6.72 7.18
N ARG A 209 -17.25 7.96 6.85
CA ARG A 209 -17.27 9.09 7.81
C ARG A 209 -18.66 9.34 8.39
N ARG A 210 -19.69 9.02 7.62
CA ARG A 210 -21.10 9.13 8.01
C ARG A 210 -21.77 7.80 7.63
N PRO A 211 -21.94 6.88 8.60
CA PRO A 211 -22.68 5.66 8.35
C PRO A 211 -24.09 5.96 7.84
N GLU A 212 -24.55 5.18 6.86
CA GLU A 212 -25.81 5.42 6.15
C GLU A 212 -26.88 4.43 6.60
N ARG A 213 -28.13 4.91 6.71
CA ARG A 213 -29.26 4.03 7.00
C ARG A 213 -29.74 3.42 5.69
N ALA A 214 -29.88 2.11 5.68
CA ALA A 214 -30.45 1.38 4.56
C ALA A 214 -31.59 0.47 5.05
N ALA A 215 -32.60 0.31 4.22
CA ALA A 215 -33.63 -0.72 4.39
C ALA A 215 -33.41 -1.81 3.34
N GLY A 216 -33.87 -3.03 3.61
CA GLY A 216 -33.74 -4.12 2.65
C GLY A 216 -34.26 -5.45 3.19
N PRO A 217 -33.96 -6.57 2.49
CA PRO A 217 -34.39 -7.91 2.90
C PRO A 217 -33.93 -8.33 4.31
N LEU A 218 -32.84 -7.74 4.80
CA LEU A 218 -32.28 -7.94 6.15
C LEU A 218 -32.95 -7.08 7.23
N GLY A 219 -33.93 -6.26 6.85
CA GLY A 219 -34.49 -5.21 7.70
C GLY A 219 -33.70 -3.90 7.65
N ASP A 220 -33.97 -3.06 8.64
CA ASP A 220 -33.28 -1.78 8.81
C ASP A 220 -31.84 -2.03 9.28
N ARG A 221 -30.89 -1.36 8.63
CA ARG A 221 -29.46 -1.54 8.87
C ARG A 221 -28.71 -0.21 8.80
N LEU A 222 -27.55 -0.18 9.44
CA LEU A 222 -26.59 0.91 9.36
C LEU A 222 -25.37 0.43 8.59
N VAL A 223 -25.20 0.92 7.37
CA VAL A 223 -24.04 0.68 6.51
C VAL A 223 -22.89 1.56 7.01
N PHE A 224 -21.76 0.96 7.33
CA PHE A 224 -20.62 1.66 7.92
C PHE A 224 -19.33 1.54 7.11
N ALA A 225 -19.25 0.64 6.14
CA ALA A 225 -18.11 0.53 5.22
C ALA A 225 -18.60 0.06 3.84
N GLU A 226 -17.87 0.45 2.81
CA GLU A 226 -18.08 0.02 1.42
C GLU A 226 -16.74 -0.43 0.84
N TRP A 227 -16.77 -1.33 -0.13
CA TRP A 227 -15.59 -1.72 -0.92
C TRP A 227 -15.94 -1.72 -2.40
N ASN A 228 -14.97 -1.30 -3.20
CA ASN A 228 -14.93 -1.42 -4.65
C ASN A 228 -16.06 -0.60 -5.27
N GLU A 229 -16.07 0.68 -4.90
CA GLU A 229 -17.03 1.68 -5.37
C GLU A 229 -18.49 1.30 -5.05
N GLY A 230 -18.69 0.56 -3.96
CA GLY A 230 -20.00 0.15 -3.46
C GLY A 230 -20.54 -1.13 -4.09
N SER A 231 -19.70 -1.95 -4.73
CA SER A 231 -20.10 -3.32 -5.12
C SER A 231 -20.24 -4.24 -3.91
N MET A 232 -19.65 -3.89 -2.76
CA MET A 232 -19.79 -4.59 -1.49
C MET A 232 -20.02 -3.58 -0.36
N ASP A 233 -20.87 -3.93 0.60
CA ASP A 233 -21.08 -3.14 1.82
C ASP A 233 -20.94 -3.99 3.10
N TRP A 234 -20.54 -3.34 4.19
CA TRP A 234 -20.66 -3.88 5.54
C TRP A 234 -21.63 -3.05 6.36
N SER A 235 -22.50 -3.75 7.08
CA SER A 235 -23.56 -3.14 7.86
C SER A 235 -23.80 -3.88 9.17
N VAL A 236 -24.51 -3.21 10.07
CA VAL A 236 -25.02 -3.79 11.32
C VAL A 236 -26.52 -3.58 11.44
N PRO A 237 -27.26 -4.43 12.19
CA PRO A 237 -28.67 -4.21 12.47
C PRO A 237 -28.95 -2.83 13.06
N TRP A 238 -30.03 -2.17 12.63
CA TRP A 238 -30.44 -0.85 13.12
C TRP A 238 -31.96 -0.72 13.25
N PRO A 239 -32.53 -0.09 14.30
CA PRO A 239 -31.87 0.42 15.50
C PRO A 239 -31.24 -0.71 16.31
N PRO A 240 -30.27 -0.41 17.20
CA PRO A 240 -29.68 -1.44 18.05
C PRO A 240 -30.79 -2.13 18.86
N GLY A 241 -30.86 -3.47 18.78
CA GLY A 241 -31.88 -4.26 19.48
C GLY A 241 -31.91 -3.93 20.97
N GLY A 242 -33.09 -3.63 21.51
CA GLY A 242 -33.24 -3.09 22.87
C GLY A 242 -32.68 -4.00 23.96
N GLY A 243 -31.87 -3.41 24.85
CA GLY A 243 -31.30 -4.04 26.04
C GLY A 243 -29.78 -4.18 25.99
N GLY A 244 -29.05 -3.09 26.27
CA GLY A 244 -27.63 -3.11 26.65
C GLY A 244 -26.65 -3.77 25.67
N ALA A 245 -26.11 -2.97 24.75
CA ALA A 245 -24.71 -3.03 24.30
C ALA A 245 -24.07 -4.41 24.01
N ALA A 246 -24.75 -5.29 23.28
CA ALA A 246 -24.06 -6.40 22.63
C ALA A 246 -23.29 -5.86 21.40
N ASP A 247 -22.02 -6.26 21.24
CA ASP A 247 -21.24 -5.96 20.05
C ASP A 247 -21.94 -6.57 18.82
N PRO A 248 -22.49 -5.75 17.90
CA PRO A 248 -23.39 -6.25 16.88
C PRO A 248 -22.68 -7.13 15.86
N LEU A 249 -23.38 -8.14 15.34
CA LEU A 249 -22.91 -8.92 14.21
C LEU A 249 -22.80 -8.04 12.97
N VAL A 250 -21.77 -8.29 12.17
CA VAL A 250 -21.53 -7.59 10.91
C VAL A 250 -22.08 -8.42 9.76
N TRP A 251 -22.81 -7.76 8.86
CA TRP A 251 -23.29 -8.31 7.61
C TRP A 251 -22.46 -7.78 6.46
N HIS A 252 -21.91 -8.68 5.65
CA HIS A 252 -21.29 -8.40 4.36
C HIS A 252 -22.36 -8.61 3.27
N THR A 253 -22.62 -7.59 2.45
CA THR A 253 -23.55 -7.66 1.32
C THR A 253 -22.80 -7.47 0.01
N GLU A 254 -22.93 -8.44 -0.89
CA GLU A 254 -22.46 -8.36 -2.27
C GLU A 254 -23.55 -7.81 -3.18
N ASP A 255 -23.18 -6.99 -4.16
CA ASP A 255 -24.08 -6.35 -5.12
C ASP A 255 -25.34 -5.75 -4.47
N PRO A 256 -25.20 -4.87 -3.45
CA PRO A 256 -26.30 -4.42 -2.60
C PRO A 256 -27.40 -3.66 -3.36
N ARG A 257 -27.13 -3.23 -4.60
CA ARG A 257 -28.05 -2.46 -5.46
C ARG A 257 -28.82 -3.30 -6.47
N GLU A 258 -28.35 -4.51 -6.78
CA GLU A 258 -28.91 -5.33 -7.87
C GLU A 258 -29.47 -6.66 -7.36
N ALA A 259 -28.61 -7.52 -6.82
CA ALA A 259 -28.96 -8.88 -6.40
C ALA A 259 -28.25 -9.23 -5.09
N PRO A 260 -28.72 -8.67 -3.96
CA PRO A 260 -27.97 -8.73 -2.70
C PRO A 260 -27.81 -10.16 -2.19
N GLU A 261 -26.57 -10.62 -2.10
CA GLU A 261 -26.20 -11.82 -1.34
C GLU A 261 -25.55 -11.40 -0.02
N THR A 262 -26.06 -11.95 1.09
CA THR A 262 -25.62 -11.54 2.43
C THR A 262 -24.97 -12.68 3.17
N ILE A 263 -23.77 -12.41 3.70
CA ILE A 263 -23.00 -13.31 4.53
C ILE A 263 -22.77 -12.64 5.88
N VAL A 264 -22.95 -13.40 6.97
CA VAL A 264 -22.60 -12.92 8.30
C VAL A 264 -21.09 -13.07 8.49
N GLU A 265 -20.41 -11.96 8.77
CA GLU A 265 -18.99 -12.00 9.11
C GLU A 265 -18.77 -12.75 10.41
N ARG A 266 -17.62 -13.43 10.52
CA ARG A 266 -17.29 -14.22 11.72
C ARG A 266 -17.03 -13.35 12.94
N GLU A 267 -16.49 -12.16 12.72
CA GLU A 267 -16.17 -11.23 13.79
C GLU A 267 -17.34 -10.27 14.05
N PRO A 268 -17.70 -10.01 15.32
CA PRO A 268 -18.60 -8.93 15.66
C PRO A 268 -17.92 -7.58 15.43
N LEU A 269 -18.70 -6.50 15.41
CA LEU A 269 -18.29 -5.17 14.94
C LEU A 269 -16.97 -4.68 15.53
N SER A 270 -16.74 -4.80 16.84
CA SER A 270 -15.50 -4.31 17.46
C SER A 270 -14.24 -5.01 16.93
N ARG A 271 -14.30 -6.33 16.72
CA ARG A 271 -13.21 -7.15 16.21
C ARG A 271 -13.09 -7.07 14.70
N PHE A 272 -14.22 -6.93 14.01
CA PHE A 272 -14.28 -6.65 12.57
C PHE A 272 -13.62 -5.31 12.24
N LEU A 273 -13.90 -4.24 12.99
CA LEU A 273 -13.25 -2.94 12.77
C LEU A 273 -11.73 -3.01 12.90
N LEU A 274 -11.21 -3.79 13.86
CA LEU A 274 -9.78 -4.08 13.95
C LEU A 274 -9.28 -4.83 12.70
N GLN A 275 -9.96 -5.91 12.31
CA GLN A 275 -9.62 -6.72 11.14
C GLN A 275 -9.59 -5.89 9.84
N PHE A 276 -10.62 -5.08 9.62
CA PHE A 276 -10.77 -4.20 8.47
C PHE A 276 -9.70 -3.09 8.46
N THR A 277 -9.39 -2.53 9.63
CA THR A 277 -8.31 -1.53 9.76
C THR A 277 -6.93 -2.13 9.50
N LEU A 278 -6.66 -3.38 9.94
CA LEU A 278 -5.41 -4.07 9.64
C LEU A 278 -5.25 -4.31 8.13
N HIS A 279 -6.33 -4.71 7.46
CA HIS A 279 -6.35 -4.85 6.01
C HIS A 279 -6.03 -3.53 5.31
N GLY A 280 -6.76 -2.46 5.65
CA GLY A 280 -6.55 -1.12 5.12
C GLY A 280 -5.13 -0.60 5.38
N ALA A 281 -4.60 -0.79 6.59
CA ALA A 281 -3.25 -0.39 6.97
C ALA A 281 -2.16 -1.12 6.17
N LEU A 282 -2.33 -2.42 5.91
CA LEU A 282 -1.42 -3.19 5.07
C LEU A 282 -1.46 -2.70 3.61
N LEU A 283 -2.66 -2.47 3.08
CA LEU A 283 -2.84 -1.91 1.74
C LEU A 283 -2.38 -0.44 1.63
N ALA A 284 -2.36 0.31 2.72
CA ALA A 284 -1.86 1.68 2.75
C ALA A 284 -0.38 1.79 3.14
N SER A 285 0.28 0.67 3.48
CA SER A 285 1.67 0.69 3.95
C SER A 285 2.62 1.29 2.91
N PRO A 286 3.52 2.20 3.30
CA PRO A 286 4.47 2.83 2.38
C PRO A 286 5.37 1.80 1.68
N TYR A 287 5.82 0.79 2.42
CA TYR A 287 6.65 -0.28 1.91
C TYR A 287 5.88 -1.59 1.96
N LYS A 288 5.94 -2.35 0.85
CA LYS A 288 5.24 -3.62 0.72
C LYS A 288 6.15 -4.71 0.19
N ALA A 289 5.81 -5.93 0.57
CA ALA A 289 6.31 -7.12 -0.08
C ALA A 289 5.16 -8.09 -0.31
N ALA A 290 5.18 -8.80 -1.42
CA ALA A 290 4.20 -9.83 -1.74
C ALA A 290 4.89 -11.00 -2.41
N THR A 291 4.56 -12.22 -2.00
CA THR A 291 5.08 -13.42 -2.63
C THR A 291 4.29 -13.75 -3.89
N PHE A 292 4.87 -14.56 -4.78
CA PHE A 292 4.05 -15.43 -5.62
C PHE A 292 3.43 -16.55 -4.76
N CYS A 293 2.52 -17.33 -5.34
CA CYS A 293 2.09 -18.58 -4.72
C CYS A 293 3.31 -19.47 -4.41
N MET A 294 3.33 -20.05 -3.22
CA MET A 294 4.41 -20.89 -2.71
C MET A 294 3.87 -22.04 -1.85
N PRO A 295 4.61 -23.14 -1.68
CA PRO A 295 4.21 -24.22 -0.77
C PRO A 295 4.04 -23.71 0.67
N VAL A 296 3.04 -24.21 1.40
CA VAL A 296 2.76 -23.81 2.80
C VAL A 296 3.98 -23.95 3.71
N ALA A 297 4.78 -25.02 3.54
CA ALA A 297 6.00 -25.26 4.30
C ALA A 297 7.05 -24.12 4.18
N SER A 298 6.96 -23.27 3.14
CA SER A 298 7.81 -22.10 3.01
C SER A 298 7.59 -21.10 4.16
N LEU A 299 6.41 -21.11 4.79
CA LEU A 299 6.06 -20.21 5.88
C LEU A 299 6.69 -20.57 7.23
N ASP A 300 7.27 -21.77 7.39
CA ASP A 300 7.72 -22.30 8.69
C ASP A 300 8.67 -21.35 9.44
N GLY A 301 9.57 -20.68 8.70
CA GLY A 301 10.51 -19.72 9.28
C GLY A 301 9.82 -18.48 9.86
N LEU A 302 8.64 -18.12 9.37
CA LEU A 302 7.92 -16.91 9.79
C LEU A 302 7.26 -17.06 11.17
N TRP A 303 6.91 -18.28 11.58
CA TRP A 303 6.18 -18.51 12.84
C TRP A 303 7.01 -18.19 14.09
N SER A 304 8.33 -18.14 13.96
CA SER A 304 9.23 -17.71 15.04
C SER A 304 9.32 -16.19 15.20
N VAL A 305 8.93 -15.42 14.18
CA VAL A 305 9.08 -13.96 14.14
C VAL A 305 7.76 -13.21 14.09
N LEU A 306 6.71 -13.86 13.57
CA LEU A 306 5.37 -13.29 13.44
C LEU A 306 4.47 -13.76 14.58
N ARG A 307 3.81 -12.80 15.22
CA ARG A 307 2.77 -13.06 16.21
C ARG A 307 1.40 -13.12 15.50
N PRO A 308 0.62 -14.20 15.65
CA PRO A 308 -0.74 -14.25 15.11
C PRO A 308 -1.64 -13.25 15.84
N VAL A 309 -2.48 -12.55 15.10
CA VAL A 309 -3.57 -11.75 15.67
C VAL A 309 -4.75 -12.69 15.90
N PRO A 310 -5.34 -12.78 17.11
CA PRO A 310 -6.36 -13.76 17.43
C PRO A 310 -7.73 -13.32 16.88
N LEU A 311 -7.83 -13.28 15.54
CA LEU A 311 -9.02 -12.98 14.75
C LEU A 311 -9.30 -14.16 13.82
N SER A 312 -10.56 -14.32 13.47
CA SER A 312 -11.02 -15.22 12.41
C SER A 312 -10.45 -14.79 11.06
N PRO A 313 -10.41 -15.69 10.06
CA PRO A 313 -10.02 -15.33 8.71
C PRO A 313 -10.93 -14.23 8.13
N PHE A 314 -10.32 -13.23 7.49
CA PHE A 314 -11.02 -12.16 6.79
C PHE A 314 -11.43 -12.62 5.39
N LEU A 315 -12.65 -12.27 4.97
CA LEU A 315 -13.25 -12.73 3.72
C LEU A 315 -13.10 -14.25 3.52
N PRO A 316 -13.64 -15.08 4.44
CA PRO A 316 -13.40 -16.53 4.44
C PRO A 316 -13.92 -17.24 3.17
N THR A 317 -14.92 -16.68 2.49
CA THR A 317 -15.44 -17.20 1.21
C THR A 317 -14.50 -16.94 0.03
N TYR A 318 -13.56 -15.99 0.18
CA TYR A 318 -12.67 -15.56 -0.89
C TYR A 318 -11.24 -16.02 -0.66
N SER A 319 -10.57 -15.37 0.28
CA SER A 319 -9.12 -15.51 0.49
C SER A 319 -8.79 -16.07 1.86
N ALA A 320 -9.73 -16.04 2.81
CA ALA A 320 -9.54 -16.52 4.18
C ALA A 320 -8.23 -15.98 4.81
N ASN A 321 -7.98 -14.69 4.61
CA ASN A 321 -6.75 -14.02 5.04
C ASN A 321 -6.63 -14.04 6.57
N ARG A 322 -5.47 -14.46 7.07
CA ARG A 322 -5.11 -14.33 8.49
C ARG A 322 -4.07 -13.24 8.68
N PHE A 323 -4.20 -12.49 9.77
CA PHE A 323 -3.29 -11.40 10.10
C PHE A 323 -2.25 -11.84 11.13
N PHE A 324 -1.02 -11.42 10.89
CA PHE A 324 0.11 -11.59 11.78
C PHE A 324 0.90 -10.29 11.86
N VAL A 325 1.64 -10.12 12.95
CA VAL A 325 2.37 -8.87 13.20
C VAL A 325 3.74 -9.11 13.80
N ALA A 326 4.66 -8.19 13.51
CA ALA A 326 5.91 -8.01 14.23
C ALA A 326 6.14 -6.49 14.42
N PRO A 327 7.11 -6.04 15.23
CA PRO A 327 7.36 -4.63 15.40
C PRO A 327 7.55 -3.89 14.06
N GLY A 328 6.64 -2.97 13.74
CA GLY A 328 6.62 -2.22 12.48
C GLY A 328 6.28 -3.00 11.22
N LEU A 329 5.77 -4.23 11.34
CA LEU A 329 5.43 -5.12 10.24
C LEU A 329 4.01 -5.68 10.41
N LEU A 330 3.19 -5.53 9.38
CA LEU A 330 1.94 -6.26 9.21
C LEU A 330 2.16 -7.36 8.18
N ALA A 331 1.58 -8.53 8.42
CA ALA A 331 1.53 -9.62 7.48
C ALA A 331 0.09 -10.12 7.33
N MET A 332 -0.30 -10.41 6.10
CA MET A 332 -1.56 -11.02 5.73
C MET A 332 -1.23 -12.26 4.91
N ILE A 333 -1.66 -13.42 5.40
CA ILE A 333 -1.34 -14.71 4.80
C ILE A 333 -2.65 -15.41 4.46
N SER A 334 -2.78 -15.82 3.21
CA SER A 334 -3.80 -16.73 2.73
C SER A 334 -3.13 -18.07 2.44
N ALA A 335 -3.69 -19.15 2.97
CA ALA A 335 -3.14 -20.49 2.79
C ALA A 335 -4.26 -21.54 2.78
N ASP A 336 -4.08 -22.55 1.94
CA ASP A 336 -4.84 -23.80 1.98
C ASP A 336 -3.96 -24.95 2.50
N GLU A 337 -4.23 -26.20 2.10
CA GLU A 337 -3.46 -27.37 2.53
C GLU A 337 -2.05 -27.42 1.91
N ASP A 338 -1.89 -26.91 0.69
CA ASP A 338 -0.69 -27.08 -0.12
C ASP A 338 0.00 -25.75 -0.46
N GLU A 339 -0.79 -24.70 -0.68
CA GLU A 339 -0.36 -23.43 -1.24
C GLU A 339 -0.63 -22.25 -0.29
N ALA A 340 0.24 -21.24 -0.39
CA ALA A 340 0.15 -20.02 0.38
C ALA A 340 0.59 -18.80 -0.42
N THR A 341 0.01 -17.65 -0.07
CA THR A 341 0.47 -16.33 -0.45
C THR A 341 0.65 -15.47 0.80
N ALA A 342 1.69 -14.64 0.81
CA ALA A 342 1.95 -13.73 1.91
C ALA A 342 2.17 -12.31 1.38
N CYS A 343 1.45 -11.37 1.99
CA CYS A 343 1.59 -9.94 1.79
C CYS A 343 2.09 -9.30 3.09
N PHE A 344 3.03 -8.37 2.96
CA PHE A 344 3.64 -7.66 4.07
C PHE A 344 3.52 -6.17 3.84
N GLY A 345 3.24 -5.43 4.90
CA GLY A 345 3.22 -3.97 4.95
C GLY A 345 4.13 -3.47 6.06
N ALA A 346 4.97 -2.48 5.75
CA ALA A 346 5.89 -1.89 6.71
C ALA A 346 5.91 -0.36 6.61
N LEU A 347 6.17 0.28 7.75
CA LEU A 347 6.38 1.74 7.84
C LEU A 347 7.79 2.15 7.43
N HIS A 348 8.76 1.23 7.57
CA HIS A 348 10.17 1.46 7.22
C HIS A 348 10.65 0.36 6.28
N ARG A 349 11.42 0.75 5.25
CA ARG A 349 12.00 -0.19 4.28
C ARG A 349 12.82 -1.30 4.94
N ALA A 350 13.64 -0.92 5.92
CA ALA A 350 14.53 -1.82 6.64
C ALA A 350 13.80 -2.96 7.35
N THR A 351 12.52 -2.77 7.72
CA THR A 351 11.72 -3.81 8.37
C THR A 351 11.41 -4.98 7.44
N LEU A 352 11.41 -4.77 6.12
CA LEU A 352 11.22 -5.84 5.14
C LEU A 352 12.50 -6.62 4.86
N THR A 353 13.68 -6.01 5.01
CA THR A 353 14.97 -6.62 4.64
C THR A 353 15.22 -8.00 5.27
N PRO A 354 14.91 -8.27 6.56
CA PRO A 354 15.06 -9.60 7.15
C PRO A 354 14.30 -10.70 6.40
N LEU A 355 13.20 -10.37 5.70
CA LEU A 355 12.39 -11.34 4.98
C LEU A 355 13.15 -12.02 3.83
N LEU A 356 14.23 -11.40 3.32
CA LEU A 356 15.08 -12.00 2.30
C LEU A 356 15.72 -13.32 2.75
N ALA A 357 15.94 -13.50 4.05
CA ALA A 357 16.53 -14.73 4.59
C ALA A 357 15.64 -15.97 4.36
N HIS A 358 14.34 -15.78 4.12
CA HIS A 358 13.40 -16.88 3.84
C HIS A 358 13.41 -17.35 2.38
N GLY A 359 14.12 -16.64 1.48
CA GLY A 359 14.30 -17.10 0.09
C GLY A 359 13.03 -17.12 -0.75
N PHE A 360 12.00 -16.36 -0.37
CA PHE A 360 10.75 -16.30 -1.12
C PHE A 360 10.94 -15.78 -2.53
N ARG A 361 10.10 -16.27 -3.45
CA ARG A 361 9.93 -15.66 -4.76
C ARG A 361 8.93 -14.51 -4.63
N TRP A 362 9.42 -13.29 -4.80
CA TRP A 362 8.63 -12.08 -4.64
C TRP A 362 7.94 -11.66 -5.94
N SER A 363 6.64 -11.39 -5.87
CA SER A 363 5.90 -10.65 -6.90
C SER A 363 6.09 -9.13 -6.73
N ARG A 364 6.35 -8.69 -5.50
CA ARG A 364 6.80 -7.34 -5.14
C ARG A 364 7.72 -7.39 -3.92
N PHE A 365 8.76 -6.57 -3.89
CA PHE A 365 9.60 -6.41 -2.71
C PHE A 365 10.23 -5.01 -2.68
N ASP A 366 9.75 -4.15 -1.79
CA ASP A 366 10.21 -2.78 -1.67
C ASP A 366 11.45 -2.64 -0.74
N GLY A 367 11.84 -3.70 -0.02
CA GLY A 367 12.85 -3.74 1.06
C GLY A 367 14.33 -3.86 0.68
#